data_AF-A0A2S3ULT0-F1
#
_entry.id   AF-A0A2S3ULT0-F1
#
_cell.length_a   1.000
_cell.length_b   1.000
_cell.length_c   1.000
_cell.angle_alpha   90.00
_cell.angle_beta   90.00
_cell.angle_gamma   90.00
#
_symmetry.space_group_name_H-M   'P 1'
#
loop_
_entity.id
_entity.type
_entity.pdbx_description
1 polymer ?
#
loop_
_entity_poly.entity_id
_entity_poly.type
_entity_poly.pdbx_seq_one_letter_code
_entity_poly.pdbx_strand_id
1 'polypeptide(L)'
;MISHDKTGIEPLLDPCDNGSLFEEIRHVLRRADLSDDVLRQILAEHRFGAETELEADAFLAGKGLAEERAGVIRTMIVPPPLHRLDMPAHELEPPLSRRFAPLAARWQRALHMVRPQMKRTPARVRNR
;
A
#
# COMPACT_ATOMS: atom_id res chain seq x y z
N MET A 1 -39.73 41.58 14.98
CA MET A 1 -38.82 40.80 15.84
C MET A 1 -38.55 39.51 15.09
N ILE A 2 -37.35 39.36 14.51
CA ILE A 2 -37.01 38.25 13.64
C ILE A 2 -36.14 37.30 14.47
N SER A 3 -36.72 36.18 14.91
CA SER A 3 -35.97 35.09 15.53
C SER A 3 -35.39 34.23 14.40
N HIS A 4 -34.09 34.39 14.16
CA HIS A 4 -33.32 33.45 13.35
C HIS A 4 -32.80 32.35 14.27
N ASP A 5 -33.44 31.18 14.25
CA ASP A 5 -32.81 29.93 14.66
C ASP A 5 -31.66 29.64 13.68
N LYS A 6 -30.46 30.08 14.07
CA LYS A 6 -29.19 29.68 13.46
C LYS A 6 -28.69 28.41 14.15
N THR A 7 -29.39 27.29 13.99
CA THR A 7 -28.76 25.97 14.08
C THR A 7 -28.16 25.64 12.71
N GLY A 8 -27.17 26.44 12.32
CA GLY A 8 -26.24 26.07 11.27
C GLY A 8 -25.33 25.00 11.83
N ILE A 9 -25.79 23.74 11.81
CA ILE A 9 -24.86 22.62 11.70
C ILE A 9 -24.29 22.80 10.30
N GLU A 10 -23.16 23.51 10.20
CA GLU A 10 -22.37 23.44 8.97
C GLU A 10 -22.15 21.95 8.69
N PRO A 11 -22.50 21.46 7.49
CA PRO A 11 -22.00 20.15 7.10
C PRO A 11 -20.47 20.25 7.19
N LEU A 12 -19.88 19.47 8.09
CA LEU A 12 -18.44 19.29 8.20
C LEU A 12 -17.93 19.17 6.76
N LEU A 13 -17.18 20.17 6.29
CA LEU A 13 -16.53 20.17 4.99
C LEU A 13 -15.96 18.79 4.78
N ASP A 14 -16.42 18.09 3.73
CA ASP A 14 -15.94 16.76 3.40
C ASP A 14 -14.41 16.89 3.25
N PRO A 15 -13.58 16.36 4.17
CA PRO A 15 -12.13 16.55 4.13
C PRO A 15 -11.48 15.79 2.94
N CYS A 16 -12.33 15.25 2.05
CA CYS A 16 -12.09 14.23 1.05
C CYS A 16 -11.80 14.76 -0.37
N ASP A 17 -11.69 16.07 -0.60
CA ASP A 17 -11.13 16.60 -1.87
C ASP A 17 -9.59 16.51 -1.95
N ASN A 18 -8.97 15.89 -0.94
CA ASN A 18 -7.52 15.87 -0.75
C ASN A 18 -6.89 14.57 -1.28
N GLY A 19 -6.98 14.32 -2.60
CA GLY A 19 -6.11 13.32 -3.25
C GLY A 19 -4.62 13.51 -2.88
N SER A 20 -4.23 14.76 -2.58
CA SER A 20 -2.89 15.10 -2.08
C SER A 20 -2.57 14.56 -0.67
N LEU A 21 -3.54 14.47 0.24
CA LEU A 21 -3.28 14.03 1.62
C LEU A 21 -3.06 12.52 1.69
N PHE A 22 -3.87 11.74 0.96
CA PHE A 22 -3.71 10.29 0.92
C PHE A 22 -2.37 9.91 0.27
N GLU A 23 -2.00 10.59 -0.81
CA GLU A 23 -0.68 10.40 -1.44
C GLU A 23 0.46 10.80 -0.51
N GLU A 24 0.32 11.87 0.26
CA GLU A 24 1.32 12.25 1.26
C GLU A 24 1.45 11.22 2.37
N ILE A 25 0.33 10.70 2.89
CA ILE A 25 0.34 9.63 3.89
C ILE A 25 1.06 8.39 3.34
N ARG A 26 0.69 7.95 2.12
CA ARG A 26 1.36 6.82 1.43
C ARG A 26 2.86 7.07 1.25
N HIS A 27 3.23 8.31 0.89
CA HIS A 27 4.62 8.69 0.66
C HIS A 27 5.44 8.66 1.94
N VAL A 28 4.97 9.32 3.01
CA VAL A 28 5.66 9.41 4.30
C VAL A 28 5.79 8.03 4.96
N LEU A 29 4.73 7.22 4.92
CA LEU A 29 4.75 5.85 5.47
C LEU A 29 5.43 4.84 4.55
N ARG A 30 5.71 5.21 3.28
CA ARG A 30 6.15 4.31 2.21
C ARG A 30 5.20 3.11 2.02
N ARG A 31 3.90 3.35 2.20
CA ARG A 31 2.82 2.34 2.20
C ARG A 31 1.86 2.59 1.04
N ALA A 32 2.32 2.30 -0.18
CA ALA A 32 1.50 2.40 -1.39
C ALA A 32 0.35 1.37 -1.45
N ASP A 33 0.36 0.37 -0.55
CA ASP A 33 -0.68 -0.65 -0.41
C ASP A 33 -1.93 -0.17 0.33
N LEU A 34 -1.89 0.99 1.00
CA LEU A 34 -3.04 1.50 1.75
C LEU A 34 -4.11 2.05 0.79
N SER A 35 -5.31 1.48 0.83
CA SER A 35 -6.45 1.97 0.05
C SER A 35 -7.02 3.27 0.63
N ASP A 36 -7.70 4.06 -0.21
CA ASP A 36 -8.36 5.30 0.22
C ASP A 36 -9.39 5.04 1.33
N ASP A 37 -10.13 3.92 1.26
CA ASP A 37 -11.15 3.57 2.26
C ASP A 37 -10.53 3.30 3.64
N VAL A 38 -9.38 2.62 3.69
CA VAL A 38 -8.65 2.38 4.93
C VAL A 38 -8.12 3.69 5.49
N LEU A 39 -7.56 4.56 4.64
CA LEU A 39 -7.07 5.87 5.06
C LEU A 39 -8.21 6.75 5.59
N ARG A 40 -9.36 6.79 4.91
CA ARG A 40 -10.57 7.49 5.37
C ARG A 40 -11.03 6.99 6.73
N GLN A 41 -11.06 5.68 6.95
CA GLN A 41 -11.43 5.11 8.23
C GLN A 41 -10.47 5.53 9.35
N ILE A 42 -9.15 5.44 9.10
CA ILE A 42 -8.13 5.81 10.08
C ILE A 42 -8.23 7.30 10.45
N LEU A 43 -8.49 8.16 9.46
CA LEU A 43 -8.67 9.60 9.68
C LEU A 43 -9.95 9.89 10.47
N ALA A 44 -11.06 9.24 10.14
CA ALA A 44 -12.33 9.40 10.84
C ALA A 44 -12.25 8.93 12.31
N GLU A 45 -11.55 7.82 12.56
CA GLU A 45 -11.34 7.26 13.90
C GLU A 45 -10.25 7.99 14.71
N HIS A 46 -9.59 9.02 14.14
CA HIS A 46 -8.50 9.77 14.77
C HIS A 46 -7.39 8.86 15.33
N ARG A 47 -7.03 7.81 14.59
CA ARG A 47 -6.08 6.77 15.05
C ARG A 47 -4.64 7.18 14.82
N PHE A 48 -4.25 8.27 15.46
CA PHE A 48 -2.89 8.80 15.47
C PHE A 48 -2.37 8.84 16.91
N GLY A 49 -1.06 8.86 17.10
CA GLY A 49 -0.46 8.99 18.43
C GLY A 49 -0.75 10.36 19.03
N ALA A 50 -0.96 10.41 20.35
CA ALA A 50 -1.33 11.63 21.08
C ALA A 50 -0.19 12.66 21.24
N GLU A 51 1.04 12.29 20.90
CA GLU A 51 2.23 13.14 21.10
C GLU A 51 2.70 13.75 19.77
N THR A 52 1.94 14.71 19.25
CA THR A 52 2.28 15.45 18.03
C THR A 52 2.13 16.95 18.27
N GLU A 53 3.04 17.75 17.69
CA GLU A 53 3.03 19.22 17.81
C GLU A 53 1.82 19.86 17.10
N LEU A 54 1.26 19.15 16.11
CA LEU A 54 0.10 19.57 15.35
C LEU A 54 -1.17 18.90 15.90
N GLU A 55 -2.19 19.69 16.20
CA GLU A 55 -3.50 19.20 16.59
C GLU A 55 -4.18 18.41 15.46
N ALA A 56 -4.94 17.37 15.82
CA ALA A 56 -5.60 16.49 14.86
C ALA A 56 -6.56 17.25 13.92
N ASP A 57 -7.33 18.20 14.45
CA ASP A 57 -8.25 19.03 13.66
C ASP A 57 -7.51 19.91 12.65
N ALA A 58 -6.34 20.43 13.03
CA ALA A 58 -5.49 21.23 12.13
C ALA A 58 -4.88 20.36 11.03
N PHE A 59 -4.45 19.14 11.36
CA PHE A 59 -3.96 18.16 10.39
C PHE A 59 -5.03 17.76 9.36
N LEU A 60 -6.25 17.45 9.82
CA LEU A 60 -7.39 17.10 8.96
C LEU A 60 -7.81 18.26 8.04
N ALA A 61 -7.67 19.50 8.53
CA ALA A 61 -7.88 20.70 7.72
C ALA A 61 -6.73 21.00 6.74
N GLY A 62 -5.71 20.15 6.65
CA GLY A 62 -4.54 20.33 5.77
C GLY A 62 -3.61 21.47 6.19
N LYS A 63 -3.66 21.88 7.46
CA LYS A 63 -2.81 22.95 8.03
C LYS A 63 -1.55 22.36 8.66
N GLY A 64 -0.57 23.23 8.93
CA GLY A 64 0.72 22.85 9.54
C GLY A 64 1.84 22.74 8.51
N LEU A 65 3.08 22.79 9.01
CA LEU A 65 4.28 22.62 8.19
C LEU A 65 4.40 21.15 7.74
N ALA A 66 5.10 20.93 6.62
CA ALA A 66 5.30 19.58 6.08
C ALA A 66 5.97 18.63 7.10
N GLU A 67 6.88 19.14 7.93
CA GLU A 67 7.57 18.35 8.95
C GLU A 67 6.65 17.95 10.10
N GLU A 68 5.80 18.86 10.59
CA GLU A 68 4.80 18.61 11.64
C GLU A 68 3.78 17.57 11.16
N ARG A 69 3.29 17.73 9.93
CA ARG A 69 2.34 16.81 9.29
C ARG A 69 2.97 15.43 9.09
N ALA A 70 4.22 15.36 8.65
CA ALA A 70 4.95 14.08 8.58
C ALA A 70 5.14 13.45 9.96
N GLY A 71 5.30 14.26 11.02
CA GLY A 71 5.29 13.82 12.42
C GLY A 71 3.99 13.11 12.78
N VAL A 72 2.83 13.72 12.52
CA VAL A 72 1.51 13.12 12.74
C VAL A 72 1.35 11.84 11.93
N ILE A 73 1.72 11.87 10.65
CA ILE A 73 1.57 10.71 9.77
C ILE A 73 2.36 9.50 10.30
N ARG A 74 3.57 9.73 10.86
CA ARG A 74 4.40 8.65 11.41
C ARG A 74 3.83 8.00 12.66
N THR A 75 2.92 8.67 13.38
CA THR A 75 2.25 8.11 14.56
C THR A 75 0.94 7.41 14.23
N MET A 76 0.53 7.38 12.96
CA MET A 76 -0.70 6.71 12.53
C MET A 76 -0.66 5.21 12.80
N ILE A 77 -1.73 4.70 13.41
CA ILE A 77 -1.91 3.26 13.64
C ILE A 77 -2.49 2.65 12.36
N VAL A 78 -1.61 2.18 11.47
CA VAL A 78 -1.98 1.54 10.20
C VAL A 78 -2.02 0.02 10.32
N PRO A 79 -2.87 -0.67 9.53
CA PRO A 79 -2.86 -2.13 9.45
C PRO A 79 -1.50 -2.63 8.95
N PRO A 80 -1.14 -3.91 9.25
CA PRO A 80 0.11 -4.49 8.77
C PRO A 80 0.21 -4.45 7.24
N PRO A 81 1.44 -4.37 6.68
CA PRO A 81 1.65 -4.32 5.25
C PRO A 81 1.09 -5.57 4.57
N LEU A 82 0.22 -5.35 3.59
CA LEU A 82 -0.30 -6.44 2.77
C LEU A 82 0.86 -6.99 1.94
N HIS A 83 1.13 -8.28 2.13
CA HIS A 83 2.12 -8.94 1.30
C HIS A 83 1.53 -9.05 -0.10
N ARG A 84 2.25 -8.55 -1.10
CA ARG A 84 1.83 -8.59 -2.51
C ARG A 84 1.73 -10.02 -3.10
N LEU A 85 1.84 -11.06 -2.28
CA LEU A 85 1.54 -12.44 -2.64
C LEU A 85 0.13 -12.84 -2.21
N ASP A 86 -0.42 -12.16 -1.18
CA ASP A 86 -1.76 -12.39 -0.65
C ASP A 86 -2.81 -11.56 -1.40
N MET A 87 -2.37 -10.56 -2.18
CA MET A 87 -3.24 -9.73 -3.02
C MET A 87 -3.73 -10.50 -4.26
N PRO A 88 -4.98 -10.30 -4.68
CA PRO A 88 -5.51 -10.93 -5.88
C PRO A 88 -4.73 -10.49 -7.13
N ALA A 89 -4.63 -11.39 -8.12
CA ALA A 89 -3.72 -11.22 -9.25
C ALA A 89 -3.93 -9.94 -10.09
N HIS A 90 -5.14 -9.39 -10.09
CA HIS A 90 -5.50 -8.18 -10.84
C HIS A 90 -5.10 -6.88 -10.15
N GLU A 91 -4.79 -6.91 -8.85
CA GLU A 91 -4.31 -5.74 -8.08
C GLU A 91 -2.77 -5.67 -8.05
N LEU A 92 -2.09 -6.65 -8.67
CA LEU A 92 -0.64 -6.73 -8.65
C LEU A 92 -0.01 -5.94 -9.79
N GLU A 93 0.53 -4.78 -9.46
CA GLU A 93 1.36 -4.00 -10.37
C GLU A 93 2.84 -4.02 -9.95
N PRO A 94 3.76 -4.54 -10.79
CA PRO A 94 3.52 -5.34 -12.00
C PRO A 94 3.02 -6.76 -11.66
N PRO A 95 2.37 -7.48 -12.60
CA PRO A 95 1.85 -8.83 -12.36
C PRO A 95 2.95 -9.81 -11.99
N LEU A 96 2.62 -10.86 -11.22
CA LEU A 96 3.58 -11.84 -10.72
C LEU A 96 4.40 -12.49 -11.84
N SER A 97 3.78 -12.76 -12.99
CA SER A 97 4.45 -13.32 -14.17
C SER A 97 5.64 -12.45 -14.61
N ARG A 98 5.49 -11.12 -14.55
CA ARG A 98 6.54 -10.17 -14.90
C ARG A 98 7.60 -10.07 -13.81
N ARG A 99 7.20 -10.13 -12.54
CA ARG A 99 8.12 -10.14 -11.39
C ARG A 99 9.03 -11.37 -11.40
N PHE A 100 8.47 -12.55 -11.70
CA PHE A 100 9.20 -13.81 -11.71
C PHE A 100 9.79 -14.19 -13.09
N ALA A 101 9.57 -13.39 -14.15
CA ALA A 101 10.12 -13.66 -15.47
C ALA A 101 11.64 -13.91 -15.50
N PRO A 102 12.49 -13.17 -14.75
CA PRO A 102 13.93 -13.43 -14.72
C PRO A 102 14.26 -14.81 -14.11
N LEU A 103 13.53 -15.21 -13.07
CA LEU A 103 13.70 -16.49 -12.41
C LEU A 103 13.26 -17.63 -13.32
N ALA A 104 12.09 -17.49 -13.97
CA ALA A 104 11.59 -18.44 -14.96
C ALA A 104 12.60 -18.61 -16.11
N ALA A 105 13.13 -17.51 -16.64
CA ALA A 105 14.13 -17.54 -17.70
C ALA A 105 15.42 -18.27 -17.28
N ARG A 106 15.87 -18.07 -16.04
CA ARG A 106 17.04 -18.78 -15.49
C ARG A 106 16.79 -20.30 -15.43
N TRP A 107 15.65 -20.72 -14.92
CA TRP A 107 15.28 -22.14 -14.88
C TRP A 107 15.15 -22.74 -16.28
N GLN A 108 14.56 -22.00 -17.21
CA GLN A 108 14.39 -22.43 -18.58
C GLN A 108 15.75 -22.66 -19.26
N ARG A 109 16.72 -21.76 -19.07
CA ARG A 109 18.10 -21.96 -19.56
C ARG A 109 18.77 -23.18 -18.92
N ALA A 110 18.63 -23.35 -17.61
CA ALA A 110 19.21 -24.51 -16.91
C ALA A 110 18.63 -25.83 -17.44
N LEU A 111 17.30 -25.91 -17.61
CA LEU A 111 16.65 -27.08 -18.18
C LEU A 111 17.08 -27.34 -19.62
N HIS A 112 17.27 -26.29 -20.44
CA HIS A 112 17.78 -26.44 -21.80
C HIS A 112 19.17 -27.10 -21.86
N MET A 113 20.05 -26.84 -20.88
CA MET A 113 21.36 -27.49 -20.82
C MET A 113 21.29 -28.98 -20.45
N VAL A 114 20.33 -29.37 -19.62
CA VAL A 114 20.22 -30.75 -19.10
C VAL A 114 19.31 -31.63 -19.97
N ARG A 115 18.40 -31.03 -20.74
CA ARG A 115 17.43 -31.72 -21.62
C ARG A 115 18.05 -32.76 -22.56
N PRO A 116 19.24 -32.55 -23.19
CA PRO A 116 19.86 -33.55 -24.06
C PRO A 116 20.29 -34.80 -23.30
N GLN A 117 20.65 -34.68 -22.02
CA GLN A 117 21.08 -35.81 -21.19
C GLN A 117 19.88 -36.62 -20.71
N MET A 118 18.76 -35.97 -20.40
CA MET A 118 17.52 -36.64 -19.95
C MET A 118 16.82 -37.44 -21.04
N LYS A 119 17.06 -37.13 -22.33
CA LYS A 119 16.47 -37.86 -23.47
C LYS A 119 17.25 -39.12 -23.86
N ARG A 120 18.43 -39.37 -23.27
CA ARG A 120 19.19 -40.59 -23.52
C ARG A 120 18.60 -41.70 -22.67
N THR A 121 17.94 -42.66 -23.31
CA THR A 121 17.68 -43.97 -22.67
C THR A 121 19.02 -44.52 -22.19
N PRO A 122 19.14 -44.96 -20.91
CA PRO A 122 20.39 -45.51 -20.42
C PRO A 122 20.79 -46.69 -21.30
N ALA A 123 22.04 -46.69 -21.75
CA ALA A 123 22.57 -47.78 -22.57
C ALA A 123 22.43 -49.08 -21.79
N ARG A 124 21.87 -50.12 -22.44
CA ARG A 124 21.65 -51.43 -21.84
C ARG A 124 23.01 -51.97 -21.38
N VAL A 125 23.24 -51.99 -20.06
CA VAL A 125 24.47 -52.51 -19.47
C VAL A 125 24.53 -53.99 -19.81
N ARG A 126 25.41 -54.35 -20.74
CA ARG A 126 25.67 -55.74 -21.09
C ARG A 126 26.58 -56.31 -20.01
N ASN A 127 25.99 -56.91 -18.99
CA ASN A 127 26.73 -57.72 -18.02
C ASN A 127 27.41 -58.86 -18.79
N ARG A 128 28.72 -58.95 -18.64
CA ARG A 128 29.57 -60.02 -19.18
C ARG A 128 29.26 -61.34 -18.49
#